data_AF-K1Z4K2-F1
#
_entry.id   AF-K1Z4K2-F1
#
_cell.length_a   1.000
_cell.length_b   1.000
_cell.length_c   1.000
_cell.angle_alpha   90.00
_cell.angle_beta   90.00
_cell.angle_gamma   90.00
#
_symmetry.space_group_name_H-M   'P 1'
#
loop_
_entity.id
_entity.type
_entity.pdbx_description
1 polymer ?
#
loop_
_entity_poly.entity_id
_entity_poly.type
_entity_poly.pdbx_seq_one_letter_code
_entity_poly.pdbx_strand_id
1 'polypeptide(L)'
;MWNENLPQAHIEHRSDLIKQKEKRIFDDLVKQGFDKEYPTLRVDYIQDGVFAVWDNNDISYFCQDDWEAILNIWAVRTFEFVDTWEAVLGSWYFEKKEGGVYRLYRVLWLNENDKPILEKTPIDPYTKEYYQAWRNIDFNATILGKTLYKKNPTEMFTKAELEKEQKNILLDIKTWAILIEDLEVFLEQGKVTQEFFKKAVEKLVEEQLLLQCSDIRLDKVKQGITEEQLKRYFTKGYINAEIAKNCVFAVRARMNKQKERSAIGSNTGKKIEKMK
;
A
#
# COMPACT_ATOMS: atom_id res chain seq x y z
N MET A 1 -10.21 -28.61 8.18
CA MET A 1 -9.38 -29.51 7.35
C MET A 1 -9.95 -29.43 5.94
N TRP A 2 -9.36 -28.60 5.10
CA TRP A 2 -9.70 -28.51 3.68
C TRP A 2 -8.83 -29.53 2.94
N ASN A 3 -9.45 -30.30 2.06
CA ASN A 3 -8.85 -31.43 1.35
C ASN A 3 -7.90 -30.88 0.26
N GLU A 4 -6.59 -30.93 0.48
CA GLU A 4 -5.54 -30.49 -0.46
C GLU A 4 -5.09 -31.63 -1.39
N ASN A 5 -6.00 -32.14 -2.23
CA ASN A 5 -5.61 -32.95 -3.38
C ASN A 5 -6.27 -32.38 -4.63
N LEU A 6 -5.74 -31.24 -5.10
CA LEU A 6 -6.06 -30.75 -6.44
C LEU A 6 -5.39 -31.69 -7.47
N PRO A 7 -6.09 -32.10 -8.55
CA PRO A 7 -5.52 -32.96 -9.57
C PRO A 7 -4.26 -32.33 -10.21
N GLN A 8 -3.23 -33.13 -10.46
CA GLN A 8 -1.94 -32.70 -11.01
C GLN A 8 -2.08 -31.92 -12.34
N ALA A 9 -3.06 -32.28 -13.18
CA ALA A 9 -3.41 -31.57 -14.40
C ALA A 9 -3.92 -30.12 -14.18
N HIS A 10 -4.58 -29.84 -13.04
CA HIS A 10 -4.98 -28.47 -12.69
C HIS A 10 -3.79 -27.61 -12.24
N ILE A 11 -2.74 -28.22 -11.68
CA ILE A 11 -1.51 -27.53 -11.27
C ILE A 11 -0.65 -27.22 -12.51
N GLU A 12 -0.51 -28.16 -13.43
CA GLU A 12 0.21 -28.00 -14.69
C GLU A 12 -0.44 -26.95 -15.60
N HIS A 13 -1.77 -27.02 -15.82
CA HIS A 13 -2.50 -26.04 -16.62
C HIS A 13 -2.44 -24.62 -16.02
N ARG A 14 -2.43 -24.50 -14.68
CA ARG A 14 -2.26 -23.19 -14.01
C ARG A 14 -0.84 -22.65 -14.20
N SER A 15 0.17 -23.52 -14.18
CA SER A 15 1.57 -23.14 -14.44
C SER A 15 1.76 -22.63 -15.87
N ASP A 16 1.18 -23.29 -16.87
CA ASP A 16 1.30 -22.88 -18.27
C ASP A 16 0.60 -21.54 -18.55
N LEU A 17 -0.57 -21.31 -17.97
CA LEU A 17 -1.26 -20.02 -18.06
C LEU A 17 -0.46 -18.89 -17.42
N ILE A 18 0.18 -19.13 -16.28
CA ILE A 18 1.03 -18.13 -15.61
C ILE A 18 2.22 -17.78 -16.50
N LYS A 19 2.93 -18.78 -17.03
CA LYS A 19 4.06 -18.56 -17.95
C LYS A 19 3.66 -17.80 -19.21
N GLN A 20 2.47 -18.08 -19.75
CA GLN A 20 1.94 -17.33 -20.91
C GLN A 20 1.71 -15.85 -20.55
N LYS A 21 1.22 -15.55 -19.34
CA LYS A 21 1.02 -14.17 -18.89
C LYS A 21 2.36 -13.45 -18.65
N GLU A 22 3.31 -14.09 -17.97
CA GLU A 22 4.67 -13.56 -17.78
C GLU A 22 5.31 -13.20 -19.11
N LYS A 23 5.25 -14.14 -20.08
CA LYS A 23 5.78 -13.92 -21.42
C LYS A 23 5.08 -12.78 -22.14
N ARG A 24 3.74 -12.69 -22.06
CA ARG A 24 2.99 -11.59 -22.70
C ARG A 24 3.44 -10.23 -22.17
N ILE A 25 3.53 -10.07 -20.84
CA ILE A 25 3.96 -8.82 -20.21
C ILE A 25 5.40 -8.48 -20.65
N PHE A 26 6.29 -9.48 -20.65
CA PHE A 26 7.66 -9.31 -21.13
C PHE A 26 7.71 -8.86 -22.60
N ASP A 27 7.00 -9.54 -23.49
CA ASP A 27 6.97 -9.22 -24.93
C ASP A 27 6.43 -7.79 -25.17
N ASP A 28 5.43 -7.36 -24.39
CA ASP A 28 4.86 -6.00 -24.50
C ASP A 28 5.81 -4.92 -23.97
N LEU A 29 6.64 -5.23 -22.98
CA LEU A 29 7.73 -4.35 -22.52
C LEU A 29 8.85 -4.23 -23.55
N VAL A 30 9.24 -5.34 -24.16
CA VAL A 30 10.24 -5.36 -25.26
C VAL A 30 9.76 -4.53 -26.44
N LYS A 31 8.47 -4.63 -26.83
CA LYS A 31 7.90 -3.80 -27.91
C LYS A 31 8.01 -2.30 -27.64
N GLN A 32 8.00 -1.89 -26.37
CA GLN A 32 8.17 -0.50 -25.95
C GLN A 32 9.64 -0.07 -25.81
N GLY A 33 10.58 -0.99 -26.02
CA GLY A 33 12.02 -0.72 -26.02
C GLY A 33 12.66 -0.78 -24.63
N PHE A 34 11.96 -1.27 -23.61
CA PHE A 34 12.53 -1.41 -22.25
C PHE A 34 13.72 -2.37 -22.21
N ASP A 35 13.80 -3.33 -23.13
CA ASP A 35 14.93 -4.26 -23.26
C ASP A 35 16.25 -3.59 -23.63
N LYS A 36 16.20 -2.43 -24.31
CA LYS A 36 17.39 -1.65 -24.66
C LYS A 36 17.95 -0.88 -23.48
N GLU A 37 17.06 -0.40 -22.61
CA GLU A 37 17.43 0.33 -21.39
C GLU A 37 17.80 -0.65 -20.26
N TYR A 38 17.14 -1.81 -20.22
CA TYR A 38 17.24 -2.82 -19.17
C TYR A 38 17.50 -4.20 -19.78
N PRO A 39 18.74 -4.53 -20.16
CA PRO A 39 19.05 -5.80 -20.84
C PRO A 39 18.81 -7.06 -20.01
N THR A 40 18.61 -6.91 -18.69
CA THR A 40 18.34 -8.00 -17.74
C THR A 40 16.86 -8.08 -17.35
N LEU A 41 15.99 -7.41 -18.11
CA LEU A 41 14.55 -7.40 -17.89
C LEU A 41 13.99 -8.81 -17.80
N ARG A 42 13.16 -9.06 -16.79
CA ARG A 42 12.36 -10.28 -16.67
C ARG A 42 11.07 -10.01 -15.90
N VAL A 43 10.11 -10.91 -16.05
CA VAL A 43 8.81 -10.83 -15.39
C VAL A 43 8.55 -12.13 -14.66
N ASP A 44 8.27 -12.05 -13.36
CA ASP A 44 7.99 -13.20 -12.51
C ASP A 44 6.63 -13.03 -11.82
N TYR A 45 5.84 -14.09 -11.78
CA TYR A 45 4.58 -14.13 -11.05
C TYR A 45 4.79 -14.16 -9.53
N ILE A 46 4.03 -13.34 -8.80
CA ILE A 46 4.10 -13.24 -7.34
C ILE A 46 2.86 -13.82 -6.67
N GLN A 47 1.68 -13.44 -7.15
CA GLN A 47 0.39 -13.94 -6.69
C GLN A 47 -0.69 -13.60 -7.73
N ASP A 48 -1.91 -14.11 -7.53
CA ASP A 48 -3.02 -13.89 -8.47
C ASP A 48 -3.18 -12.38 -8.74
N GLY A 49 -3.05 -11.98 -10.01
CA GLY A 49 -3.17 -10.57 -10.42
C GLY A 49 -1.91 -9.71 -10.25
N VAL A 50 -0.77 -10.27 -9.83
CA VAL A 50 0.45 -9.49 -9.53
C VAL A 50 1.70 -10.16 -10.09
N PHE A 51 2.42 -9.41 -10.92
CA PHE A 51 3.72 -9.76 -11.47
C PHE A 51 4.78 -8.75 -11.04
N ALA A 52 5.99 -9.23 -10.78
CA ALA A 52 7.17 -8.42 -10.54
C ALA A 52 7.96 -8.25 -11.83
N VAL A 53 8.34 -7.02 -12.14
CA VAL A 53 9.23 -6.69 -13.26
C VAL A 53 10.60 -6.35 -12.67
N TRP A 54 11.61 -7.06 -13.13
CA TRP A 54 12.98 -6.93 -12.62
C TRP A 54 13.85 -6.16 -13.58
N ASP A 55 14.80 -5.42 -13.03
CA ASP A 55 15.94 -4.87 -13.73
C ASP A 55 17.19 -5.00 -12.85
N ASN A 56 18.32 -5.38 -13.44
CA ASN A 56 19.63 -5.42 -12.81
C ASN A 56 19.67 -6.22 -11.48
N ASN A 57 18.90 -7.31 -11.41
CA ASN A 57 18.71 -8.19 -10.25
C ASN A 57 17.85 -7.63 -9.11
N ASP A 58 17.23 -6.47 -9.28
CA ASP A 58 16.27 -5.90 -8.35
C ASP A 58 14.86 -5.86 -8.97
N ILE A 59 13.83 -5.88 -8.14
CA ILE A 59 12.46 -5.61 -8.60
C ILE A 59 12.33 -4.10 -8.80
N SER A 60 11.97 -3.68 -10.01
CA SER A 60 11.75 -2.27 -10.35
C SER A 60 10.32 -1.84 -10.04
N TYR A 61 9.33 -2.67 -10.40
CA TYR A 61 7.93 -2.41 -10.10
C TYR A 61 7.10 -3.69 -10.13
N PHE A 62 5.90 -3.61 -9.54
CA PHE A 62 4.85 -4.62 -9.66
C PHE A 62 3.77 -4.14 -10.61
N CYS A 63 3.18 -5.05 -11.37
CA CYS A 63 2.10 -4.77 -12.32
C CYS A 63 1.00 -5.84 -12.30
N GLN A 64 -0.16 -5.48 -12.84
CA GLN A 64 -1.27 -6.40 -13.07
C GLN A 64 -1.06 -7.24 -14.33
N ASP A 65 -1.96 -8.21 -14.56
CA ASP A 65 -1.98 -9.06 -15.74
C ASP A 65 -1.96 -8.26 -17.06
N ASP A 66 -2.59 -7.09 -17.09
CA ASP A 66 -2.67 -6.18 -18.24
C ASP A 66 -1.51 -5.16 -18.30
N TRP A 67 -0.47 -5.38 -17.48
CA TRP A 67 0.70 -4.53 -17.33
C TRP A 67 0.44 -3.16 -16.68
N GLU A 68 -0.75 -2.88 -16.13
CA GLU A 68 -0.96 -1.67 -15.33
C GLU A 68 -0.06 -1.69 -14.09
N ALA A 69 0.76 -0.64 -13.91
CA ALA A 69 1.67 -0.52 -12.79
C ALA A 69 0.89 -0.41 -11.47
N ILE A 70 1.15 -1.34 -10.55
CA ILE A 70 0.58 -1.37 -9.20
C ILE A 70 1.44 -0.56 -8.24
N LEU A 71 2.76 -0.70 -8.33
CA LEU A 71 3.72 -0.09 -7.42
C LEU A 71 5.10 0.00 -8.07
N ASN A 72 5.69 1.19 -8.13
CA ASN A 72 7.06 1.39 -8.60
C ASN A 72 8.01 1.50 -7.40
N ILE A 73 8.84 0.47 -7.17
CA ILE A 73 9.74 0.41 -6.01
C ILE A 73 10.79 1.53 -6.07
N TRP A 74 11.33 1.80 -7.25
CA TRP A 74 12.31 2.89 -7.42
C TRP A 74 11.71 4.24 -7.06
N ALA A 75 10.49 4.53 -7.50
CA ALA A 75 9.80 5.76 -7.13
C ALA A 75 9.59 5.86 -5.61
N VAL A 76 9.15 4.77 -4.97
CA VAL A 76 8.96 4.71 -3.51
C VAL A 76 10.27 4.98 -2.77
N ARG A 77 11.40 4.40 -3.22
CA ARG A 77 12.73 4.64 -2.64
C ARG A 77 13.14 6.11 -2.66
N THR A 78 12.66 6.88 -3.63
CA THR A 78 12.96 8.32 -3.74
C THR A 78 12.07 9.22 -2.88
N PHE A 79 11.07 8.66 -2.20
CA PHE A 79 10.27 9.45 -1.25
C PHE A 79 11.12 9.82 -0.04
N GLU A 80 11.00 11.07 0.41
CA GLU A 80 11.77 11.63 1.52
C GLU A 80 11.73 10.74 2.78
N PHE A 81 10.56 10.23 3.14
CA PHE A 81 10.37 9.38 4.33
C PHE A 81 10.89 7.95 4.17
N VAL A 82 11.20 7.53 2.94
CA VAL A 82 11.85 6.24 2.68
C VAL A 82 13.37 6.43 2.74
N ASP A 83 13.88 7.53 2.19
CA ASP A 83 15.29 7.89 2.26
C ASP A 83 15.77 8.14 3.72
N THR A 84 14.91 8.73 4.55
CA THR A 84 15.16 8.89 6.00
C THR A 84 14.83 7.65 6.83
N TRP A 85 14.42 6.55 6.20
CA TRP A 85 14.00 5.28 6.82
C TRP A 85 12.71 5.32 7.66
N GLU A 86 12.06 6.47 7.85
CA GLU A 86 10.87 6.60 8.69
C GLU A 86 9.70 5.71 8.23
N ALA A 87 9.39 5.72 6.93
CA ALA A 87 8.33 4.90 6.35
C ALA A 87 8.69 3.40 6.35
N VAL A 88 9.97 3.09 6.18
CA VAL A 88 10.48 1.71 6.15
C VAL A 88 10.41 1.09 7.55
N LEU A 89 10.94 1.80 8.55
CA LEU A 89 10.91 1.39 9.96
C LEU A 89 9.49 1.41 10.54
N GLY A 90 8.67 2.41 10.19
CA GLY A 90 7.25 2.46 10.56
C GLY A 90 6.45 1.27 10.02
N SER A 91 6.96 0.61 8.98
CA SER A 91 6.42 -0.62 8.41
C SER A 91 7.03 -1.90 9.01
N TRP A 92 7.95 -1.79 9.97
CA TRP A 92 8.75 -2.89 10.54
C TRP A 92 9.62 -3.61 9.51
N TYR A 93 10.15 -2.86 8.54
CA TYR A 93 11.13 -3.37 7.59
C TYR A 93 12.40 -2.52 7.60
N PHE A 94 13.45 -3.03 6.97
CA PHE A 94 14.68 -2.29 6.75
C PHE A 94 15.35 -2.80 5.47
N GLU A 95 15.80 -1.91 4.59
CA GLU A 95 16.47 -2.29 3.34
C GLU A 95 17.98 -2.10 3.47
N LYS A 96 18.76 -3.04 2.93
CA LYS A 96 20.22 -2.93 2.82
C LYS A 96 20.65 -3.19 1.38
N LYS A 97 21.66 -2.46 0.93
CA LYS A 97 22.34 -2.78 -0.34
C LYS A 97 23.51 -3.72 -0.06
N GLU A 98 23.41 -4.95 -0.52
CA GLU A 98 24.39 -6.02 -0.28
C GLU A 98 24.85 -6.60 -1.61
N GLY A 99 26.13 -6.45 -1.94
CA GLY A 99 26.68 -6.95 -3.21
C GLY A 99 26.04 -6.29 -4.45
N GLY A 100 25.55 -5.05 -4.32
CA GLY A 100 24.90 -4.32 -5.40
C GLY A 100 23.38 -4.53 -5.51
N VAL A 101 22.82 -5.49 -4.78
CA VAL A 101 21.39 -5.83 -4.78
C VAL A 101 20.73 -5.30 -3.51
N TYR A 102 19.49 -4.83 -3.61
CA TYR A 102 18.73 -4.41 -2.46
C TYR A 102 18.05 -5.61 -1.78
N ARG A 103 18.21 -5.70 -0.46
CA ARG A 103 17.71 -6.79 0.38
C ARG A 103 16.81 -6.18 1.45
N LEU A 104 15.55 -6.62 1.50
CA LEU A 104 14.59 -6.18 2.50
C LEU A 104 14.57 -7.16 3.67
N TYR A 105 14.63 -6.66 4.90
CA TYR A 105 14.63 -7.44 6.13
C TYR A 105 13.44 -7.06 6.99
N ARG A 106 12.91 -8.01 7.76
CA ARG A 106 12.00 -7.70 8.86
C ARG A 106 12.77 -7.11 10.02
N VAL A 107 12.18 -6.10 10.66
CA VAL A 107 12.66 -5.56 11.94
C VAL A 107 11.98 -6.33 13.06
N LEU A 108 12.78 -6.93 13.93
CA LEU A 108 12.28 -7.69 15.09
C LEU A 108 11.95 -6.76 16.26
N TRP A 109 12.85 -5.82 16.56
CA TRP A 109 12.68 -4.76 17.55
C TRP A 109 13.70 -3.64 17.29
N LEU A 110 13.53 -2.51 17.98
CA LEU A 110 14.53 -1.44 18.04
C LEU A 110 15.36 -1.62 19.32
N ASN A 111 16.67 -1.42 19.24
CA ASN A 111 17.52 -1.42 20.43
C ASN A 111 17.40 -0.09 21.20
N GLU A 112 18.17 0.04 22.29
CA GLU A 112 18.18 1.23 23.15
C GLU A 112 18.59 2.55 22.46
N ASN A 113 19.14 2.48 21.25
CA ASN A 113 19.55 3.64 20.43
C ASN A 113 18.66 3.79 19.19
N ASP A 114 17.45 3.24 19.22
CA ASP A 114 16.49 3.22 18.10
C ASP A 114 17.02 2.56 16.81
N LYS A 115 18.10 1.76 16.90
CA LYS A 115 18.62 1.03 15.74
C LYS A 115 17.84 -0.27 15.55
N PRO A 116 17.45 -0.61 14.31
CA PRO A 116 16.68 -1.81 14.04
C PRO A 116 17.53 -3.07 14.21
N ILE A 117 17.02 -4.03 14.98
CA ILE A 117 17.52 -5.40 15.03
C ILE A 117 16.72 -6.22 14.02
N LEU A 118 17.42 -6.84 13.07
CA LEU A 118 16.82 -7.46 11.90
C LEU A 118 16.75 -8.98 12.03
N GLU A 119 15.81 -9.59 11.32
CA GLU A 119 15.89 -11.02 11.03
C GLU A 119 17.19 -11.36 10.28
N LYS A 120 17.69 -12.58 10.48
CA LYS A 120 18.95 -13.03 9.85
C LYS A 120 18.82 -13.19 8.34
N THR A 121 17.64 -13.56 7.87
CA THR A 121 17.38 -13.88 6.46
C THR A 121 16.55 -12.76 5.86
N PRO A 122 16.93 -12.21 4.69
CA PRO A 122 16.10 -11.23 4.00
C PRO A 122 14.81 -11.88 3.52
N ILE A 123 13.77 -11.06 3.36
CA ILE A 123 12.52 -11.46 2.75
C ILE A 123 12.80 -11.82 1.30
N ASP A 124 12.34 -13.00 0.89
CA ASP A 124 12.53 -13.49 -0.47
C ASP A 124 11.72 -12.61 -1.45
N PRO A 125 12.37 -11.96 -2.44
CA PRO A 125 11.72 -11.07 -3.40
C PRO A 125 10.64 -11.73 -4.27
N TYR A 126 10.65 -13.06 -4.44
CA TYR A 126 9.63 -13.78 -5.22
C TYR A 126 8.35 -14.06 -4.42
N THR A 127 8.24 -13.57 -3.18
CA THR A 127 7.11 -13.89 -2.31
C THR A 127 6.07 -12.78 -2.30
N LYS A 128 4.81 -13.20 -2.06
CA LYS A 128 3.71 -12.30 -1.69
C LYS A 128 4.08 -11.37 -0.54
N GLU A 129 4.89 -11.84 0.39
CA GLU A 129 5.31 -11.05 1.53
C GLU A 129 6.16 -9.85 1.11
N TYR A 130 7.13 -10.04 0.22
CA TYR A 130 7.96 -8.94 -0.26
C TYR A 130 7.12 -7.85 -0.93
N TYR A 131 6.15 -8.25 -1.77
CA TYR A 131 5.16 -7.34 -2.34
C TYR A 131 4.35 -6.60 -1.26
N GLN A 132 3.84 -7.32 -0.27
CA GLN A 132 3.08 -6.71 0.84
C GLN A 132 3.91 -5.75 1.68
N ALA A 133 5.19 -6.05 1.89
CA ALA A 133 6.11 -5.19 2.62
C ALA A 133 6.23 -3.83 1.91
N TRP A 134 6.51 -3.85 0.60
CA TRP A 134 6.58 -2.62 -0.20
C TRP A 134 5.27 -1.85 -0.27
N ARG A 135 4.12 -2.53 -0.38
CA ARG A 135 2.80 -1.88 -0.29
C ARG A 135 2.57 -1.21 1.07
N ASN A 136 3.13 -1.73 2.16
CA ASN A 136 3.03 -1.12 3.48
C ASN A 136 3.98 0.07 3.62
N ILE A 137 5.20 -0.03 3.07
CA ILE A 137 6.19 1.06 3.05
C ILE A 137 5.64 2.26 2.27
N ASP A 138 5.14 2.02 1.05
CA ASP A 138 4.52 3.04 0.21
C ASP A 138 3.34 3.71 0.93
N PHE A 139 2.41 2.91 1.47
CA PHE A 139 1.29 3.42 2.27
C PHE A 139 1.77 4.32 3.42
N ASN A 140 2.74 3.87 4.21
CA ASN A 140 3.26 4.65 5.33
C ASN A 140 3.98 5.93 4.87
N ALA A 141 4.72 5.88 3.76
CA ALA A 141 5.35 7.05 3.16
C ALA A 141 4.31 8.09 2.74
N THR A 142 3.20 7.66 2.11
CA THR A 142 2.08 8.56 1.77
C THR A 142 1.42 9.15 3.03
N ILE A 143 1.23 8.35 4.09
CA ILE A 143 0.68 8.84 5.37
C ILE A 143 1.56 9.93 6.00
N LEU A 144 2.88 9.74 5.98
CA LEU A 144 3.85 10.73 6.48
C LEU A 144 3.85 11.98 5.61
N GLY A 145 3.92 11.82 4.29
CA GLY A 145 3.89 12.91 3.30
C GLY A 145 2.66 13.78 3.43
N LYS A 146 1.46 13.19 3.47
CA LYS A 146 0.23 13.97 3.66
C LYS A 146 0.18 14.65 5.03
N THR A 147 0.77 14.05 6.06
CA THR A 147 0.80 14.64 7.41
C THR A 147 1.71 15.86 7.46
N LEU A 148 2.87 15.79 6.80
CA LEU A 148 3.74 16.95 6.60
C LEU A 148 3.02 18.03 5.78
N TYR A 149 2.40 17.63 4.67
CA TYR A 149 1.65 18.54 3.82
C TYR A 149 0.56 19.25 4.61
N LYS A 150 -0.25 18.56 5.43
CA LYS A 150 -1.26 19.18 6.31
C LYS A 150 -0.70 20.21 7.30
N LYS A 151 0.49 19.98 7.84
CA LYS A 151 1.11 20.85 8.86
C LYS A 151 1.68 22.15 8.26
N ASN A 152 2.17 22.10 7.02
CA ASN A 152 2.80 23.25 6.40
C ASN A 152 1.74 24.26 5.95
N PRO A 153 1.87 25.55 6.26
CA PRO A 153 0.93 26.57 5.78
C PRO A 153 1.07 26.77 4.25
N THR A 154 0.00 27.23 3.61
CA THR A 154 -0.10 27.30 2.13
C THR A 154 0.95 28.25 1.52
N GLU A 155 1.36 29.26 2.27
CA GLU A 155 2.37 30.25 1.89
C GLU A 155 3.77 29.65 1.70
N MET A 156 4.02 28.44 2.20
CA MET A 156 5.28 27.72 1.95
C MET A 156 5.36 27.09 0.56
N PHE A 157 4.27 27.10 -0.21
CA PHE A 157 4.19 26.49 -1.52
C PHE A 157 4.02 27.56 -2.60
N THR A 158 4.81 27.45 -3.65
CA THR A 158 4.56 28.17 -4.89
C THR A 158 3.29 27.63 -5.57
N LYS A 159 2.71 28.43 -6.47
CA LYS A 159 1.56 27.98 -7.27
C LYS A 159 1.84 26.69 -8.05
N ALA A 160 3.04 26.57 -8.62
CA ALA A 160 3.44 25.37 -9.38
C ALA A 160 3.55 24.12 -8.49
N GLU A 161 4.02 24.27 -7.25
CA GLU A 161 4.05 23.18 -6.27
C GLU A 161 2.64 22.78 -5.86
N LEU A 162 1.72 23.72 -5.61
CA LEU A 162 0.33 23.39 -5.31
C LEU A 162 -0.36 22.64 -6.46
N GLU A 163 -0.11 23.03 -7.71
CA GLU A 163 -0.63 22.33 -8.90
C GLU A 163 -0.03 20.92 -9.03
N LYS A 164 1.26 20.75 -8.69
CA LYS A 164 1.90 19.43 -8.64
C LYS A 164 1.30 18.57 -7.53
N GLU A 165 1.11 19.12 -6.34
CA GLU A 165 0.51 18.39 -5.21
C GLU A 165 -0.93 17.97 -5.48
N GLN A 166 -1.71 18.77 -6.21
CA GLN A 166 -3.03 18.34 -6.66
C GLN A 166 -2.97 17.08 -7.54
N LYS A 167 -1.96 16.95 -8.40
CA LYS A 167 -1.75 15.72 -9.18
C LYS A 167 -1.34 14.56 -8.28
N ASN A 168 -0.47 14.80 -7.31
CA ASN A 168 -0.04 13.79 -6.33
C ASN A 168 -1.23 13.30 -5.49
N ILE A 169 -2.11 14.19 -5.02
CA ILE A 169 -3.32 13.82 -4.28
C ILE A 169 -4.19 12.85 -5.08
N LEU A 170 -4.36 13.05 -6.39
CA LEU A 170 -5.13 12.12 -7.23
C LEU A 170 -4.45 10.75 -7.37
N LEU A 171 -3.12 10.70 -7.33
CA LEU A 171 -2.36 9.45 -7.29
C LEU A 171 -2.48 8.77 -5.92
N ASP A 172 -2.40 9.54 -4.83
CA ASP A 172 -2.50 9.06 -3.46
C ASP A 172 -3.92 8.61 -3.09
N ILE A 173 -4.94 9.09 -3.80
CA ILE A 173 -6.27 8.49 -3.75
C ILE A 173 -6.18 7.03 -4.17
N LYS A 174 -5.47 6.68 -5.27
CA LYS A 174 -5.33 5.28 -5.71
C LYS A 174 -4.61 4.38 -4.71
N THR A 175 -3.79 4.96 -3.82
CA THR A 175 -3.16 4.22 -2.71
C THR A 175 -4.04 4.14 -1.47
N TRP A 176 -5.29 4.61 -1.56
CA TRP A 176 -6.32 4.74 -0.51
C TRP A 176 -5.82 5.41 0.76
N ALA A 177 -4.71 6.14 0.69
CA ALA A 177 -4.09 6.77 1.85
C ALA A 177 -4.69 8.14 2.15
N ILE A 178 -5.29 8.84 1.16
CA ILE A 178 -5.98 10.13 1.35
C ILE A 178 -7.42 9.89 1.79
N LEU A 179 -7.83 10.48 2.93
CA LEU A 179 -9.21 10.48 3.40
C LEU A 179 -9.94 11.75 2.95
N ILE A 180 -11.28 11.71 2.96
CA ILE A 180 -12.11 12.90 2.75
C ILE A 180 -11.72 14.01 3.74
N GLU A 181 -11.40 13.66 4.98
CA GLU A 181 -10.93 14.62 6.00
C GLU A 181 -9.64 15.33 5.63
N ASP A 182 -8.71 14.63 4.98
CA ASP A 182 -7.48 15.27 4.52
C ASP A 182 -7.80 16.31 3.44
N LEU A 183 -8.72 15.97 2.52
CA LEU A 183 -9.20 16.89 1.49
C LEU A 183 -9.93 18.10 2.09
N GLU A 184 -10.72 17.91 3.15
CA GLU A 184 -11.39 19.01 3.87
C GLU A 184 -10.34 19.99 4.44
N VAL A 185 -9.30 19.46 5.09
CA VAL A 185 -8.19 20.26 5.63
C VAL A 185 -7.46 21.02 4.52
N PHE A 186 -7.17 20.36 3.39
CA PHE A 186 -6.50 21.02 2.27
C PHE A 186 -7.33 22.16 1.67
N LEU A 187 -8.65 21.98 1.60
CA LEU A 187 -9.56 23.02 1.13
C LEU A 187 -9.62 24.20 2.11
N GLU A 188 -9.77 23.92 3.41
CA GLU A 188 -9.81 24.95 4.46
C GLU A 188 -8.52 25.77 4.52
N GLN A 189 -7.38 25.14 4.25
CA GLN A 189 -6.08 25.80 4.18
C GLN A 189 -5.84 26.54 2.85
N GLY A 190 -6.72 26.41 1.85
CA GLY A 190 -6.55 27.03 0.53
C GLY A 190 -5.48 26.36 -0.34
N LYS A 191 -5.10 25.11 -0.04
CA LYS A 191 -4.14 24.33 -0.84
C LYS A 191 -4.74 23.73 -2.09
N VAL A 192 -6.04 23.51 -2.05
CA VAL A 192 -6.82 23.05 -3.20
C VAL A 192 -8.03 23.96 -3.41
N THR A 193 -8.50 24.03 -4.64
CA THR A 193 -9.71 24.78 -4.97
C THR A 193 -10.96 23.97 -4.63
N GLN A 194 -12.11 24.64 -4.49
CA GLN A 194 -13.41 23.98 -4.31
C GLN A 194 -13.72 22.99 -5.46
N GLU A 195 -13.35 23.35 -6.70
CA GLU A 195 -13.54 22.50 -7.87
C GLU A 195 -12.68 21.22 -7.78
N PHE A 196 -11.41 21.36 -7.42
CA PHE A 196 -10.52 20.21 -7.21
C PHE A 196 -11.04 19.33 -6.09
N PHE A 197 -11.39 19.92 -4.94
CA PHE A 197 -11.94 19.19 -3.80
C PHE A 197 -13.13 18.31 -4.19
N LYS A 198 -14.10 18.87 -4.92
CA LYS A 198 -15.29 18.13 -5.37
C LYS A 198 -14.89 16.91 -6.23
N LYS A 199 -14.02 17.11 -7.22
CA LYS A 199 -13.54 16.02 -8.11
C LYS A 199 -12.75 14.96 -7.35
N ALA A 200 -11.91 15.38 -6.40
CA ALA A 200 -11.11 14.47 -5.59
C ALA A 200 -11.99 13.63 -4.64
N VAL A 201 -13.00 14.24 -4.01
CA VAL A 201 -13.97 13.52 -3.17
C VAL A 201 -14.77 12.52 -4.00
N GLU A 202 -15.28 12.92 -5.16
CA GLU A 202 -16.01 12.03 -6.08
C GLU A 202 -15.15 10.81 -6.45
N LYS A 203 -13.91 11.03 -6.90
CA LYS A 203 -12.97 9.96 -7.24
C LYS A 203 -12.68 9.04 -6.04
N LEU A 204 -12.43 9.59 -4.86
CA LEU A 204 -12.17 8.82 -3.64
C LEU A 204 -13.37 7.95 -3.28
N VAL A 205 -14.58 8.51 -3.35
CA VAL A 205 -15.83 7.82 -3.05
C VAL A 205 -16.08 6.66 -4.01
N GLU A 206 -15.87 6.89 -5.31
CA GLU A 206 -16.06 5.89 -6.36
C GLU A 206 -15.05 4.75 -6.29
N GLU A 207 -13.77 5.08 -6.07
CA GLU A 207 -12.70 4.11 -6.24
C GLU A 207 -12.27 3.44 -4.92
N GLN A 208 -12.36 4.12 -3.77
CA GLN A 208 -11.52 3.77 -2.61
C GLN A 208 -12.22 3.82 -1.25
N LEU A 209 -13.30 4.58 -1.07
CA LEU A 209 -13.90 4.77 0.26
C LEU A 209 -14.32 3.45 0.93
N LEU A 210 -14.90 2.52 0.16
CA LEU A 210 -15.29 1.21 0.70
C LEU A 210 -14.06 0.40 1.16
N LEU A 211 -12.96 0.46 0.40
CA LEU A 211 -11.70 -0.18 0.77
C LEU A 211 -11.17 0.42 2.07
N GLN A 212 -11.13 1.75 2.19
CA GLN A 212 -10.72 2.47 3.41
C GLN A 212 -11.54 2.07 4.64
N CYS A 213 -12.85 1.88 4.48
CA CYS A 213 -13.73 1.44 5.57
C CYS A 213 -13.41 0.01 6.07
N SER A 214 -12.84 -0.83 5.21
CA SER A 214 -12.52 -2.23 5.50
C SER A 214 -11.06 -2.47 5.90
N ASP A 215 -10.17 -1.51 5.64
CA ASP A 215 -8.73 -1.69 5.80
C ASP A 215 -8.26 -1.48 7.26
N ILE A 216 -7.62 -2.51 7.80
CA ILE A 216 -7.07 -2.52 9.15
C ILE A 216 -5.77 -1.72 9.29
N ARG A 217 -5.07 -1.44 8.18
CA ARG A 217 -3.82 -0.65 8.21
C ARG A 217 -4.08 0.78 8.65
N LEU A 218 -5.21 1.35 8.25
CA LEU A 218 -5.64 2.68 8.69
C LEU A 218 -5.80 2.75 10.22
N ASP A 219 -6.28 1.68 10.88
CA ASP A 219 -6.37 1.66 12.34
C ASP A 219 -4.99 1.66 13.03
N LYS A 220 -4.01 0.96 12.45
CA LYS A 220 -2.64 0.91 12.98
C LYS A 220 -2.00 2.30 13.01
N VAL A 221 -2.34 3.14 12.04
CA VAL A 221 -1.88 4.54 11.95
C VAL A 221 -2.88 5.54 12.53
N LYS A 222 -3.91 5.07 13.26
CA LYS A 222 -4.96 5.89 13.91
C LYS A 222 -5.74 6.79 12.95
N GLN A 223 -5.99 6.30 11.74
CA GLN A 223 -6.77 6.96 10.68
C GLN A 223 -7.90 6.08 10.15
N GLY A 224 -8.33 5.07 10.92
CA GLY A 224 -9.46 4.23 10.57
C GLY A 224 -10.77 5.02 10.51
N ILE A 225 -11.56 4.81 9.46
CA ILE A 225 -12.87 5.45 9.30
C ILE A 225 -13.87 4.90 10.32
N THR A 226 -14.55 5.79 11.05
CA THR A 226 -15.58 5.45 12.05
C THR A 226 -17.00 5.64 11.51
N GLU A 227 -18.00 5.09 12.21
CA GLU A 227 -19.41 5.31 11.86
C GLU A 227 -19.80 6.79 11.98
N GLU A 228 -19.22 7.54 12.93
CA GLU A 228 -19.44 8.98 13.10
C GLU A 228 -18.91 9.78 11.91
N GLN A 229 -17.73 9.40 11.38
CA GLN A 229 -17.17 10.03 10.18
C GLN A 229 -18.05 9.76 8.96
N LEU A 230 -18.52 8.52 8.77
CA LEU A 230 -19.45 8.18 7.70
C LEU A 230 -20.78 8.94 7.80
N LYS A 231 -21.31 9.09 9.02
CA LYS A 231 -22.50 9.91 9.27
C LYS A 231 -22.26 11.36 8.86
N ARG A 232 -21.09 11.92 9.18
CA ARG A 232 -20.72 13.27 8.76
C ARG A 232 -20.62 13.39 7.24
N TYR A 233 -19.97 12.45 6.57
CA TYR A 233 -19.87 12.44 5.11
C TYR A 233 -21.23 12.41 4.43
N PHE A 234 -22.17 11.61 4.97
CA PHE A 234 -23.54 11.56 4.49
C PHE A 234 -24.28 12.88 4.72
N THR A 235 -24.20 13.45 5.93
CA THR A 235 -24.84 14.74 6.25
C THR A 235 -24.30 15.89 5.40
N LYS A 236 -23.00 15.89 5.06
CA LYS A 236 -22.39 16.89 4.17
C LYS A 236 -22.67 16.63 2.68
N GLY A 237 -23.32 15.52 2.33
CA GLY A 237 -23.66 15.18 0.95
C GLY A 237 -22.48 14.67 0.12
N TYR A 238 -21.37 14.25 0.75
CA TYR A 238 -20.23 13.67 0.04
C TYR A 238 -20.50 12.24 -0.45
N ILE A 239 -21.36 11.52 0.27
CA ILE A 239 -21.75 10.15 -0.07
C ILE A 239 -23.26 10.02 -0.05
N ASN A 240 -23.79 9.14 -0.90
CA ASN A 240 -25.21 8.80 -0.91
C ASN A 240 -25.53 7.72 0.15
N ALA A 241 -26.82 7.44 0.34
CA ALA A 241 -27.29 6.50 1.36
C ALA A 241 -26.80 5.06 1.14
N GLU A 242 -26.65 4.63 -0.12
CA GLU A 242 -26.19 3.29 -0.46
C GLU A 242 -24.71 3.10 -0.09
N ILE A 243 -23.85 4.05 -0.49
CA ILE A 243 -22.43 4.05 -0.14
C ILE A 243 -22.26 4.10 1.38
N ALA A 244 -23.00 4.96 2.07
CA ALA A 244 -22.97 5.06 3.53
C ALA A 244 -23.31 3.72 4.20
N LYS A 245 -24.36 3.03 3.74
CA LYS A 245 -24.76 1.72 4.25
C LYS A 245 -23.66 0.67 4.06
N ASN A 246 -23.08 0.59 2.87
CA ASN A 246 -22.02 -0.38 2.56
C ASN A 246 -20.76 -0.12 3.39
N CYS A 247 -20.40 1.16 3.56
CA CYS A 247 -19.26 1.56 4.38
C CYS A 247 -19.47 1.24 5.86
N VAL A 248 -20.67 1.47 6.42
CA VAL A 248 -20.98 1.10 7.81
C VAL A 248 -20.86 -0.40 8.01
N PHE A 249 -21.36 -1.20 7.07
CA PHE A 249 -21.19 -2.65 7.13
C PHE A 249 -19.71 -3.06 7.13
N ALA A 250 -18.89 -2.47 6.25
CA ALA A 250 -17.46 -2.71 6.19
C ALA A 250 -16.72 -2.32 7.49
N VAL A 251 -17.03 -1.15 8.06
CA VAL A 251 -16.45 -0.69 9.34
C VAL A 251 -16.76 -1.68 10.46
N ARG A 252 -18.02 -2.13 10.57
CA ARG A 252 -18.43 -3.11 11.60
C ARG A 252 -17.73 -4.45 11.43
N ALA A 253 -17.65 -4.96 10.20
CA ALA A 253 -16.96 -6.20 9.90
C ALA A 253 -15.47 -6.14 10.28
N ARG A 254 -14.81 -5.02 9.94
CA ARG A 254 -13.41 -4.75 10.32
C ARG A 254 -13.23 -4.70 11.84
N MET A 255 -14.10 -3.98 12.56
CA MET A 255 -14.05 -3.90 14.03
C MET A 255 -14.25 -5.26 14.70
N ASN A 256 -15.16 -6.10 14.19
CA ASN A 256 -15.36 -7.45 14.71
C ASN A 256 -14.12 -8.32 14.50
N LYS A 257 -13.51 -8.27 13.31
CA LYS A 257 -12.27 -8.99 13.01
C LYS A 257 -11.10 -8.58 13.92
N GLN A 258 -11.03 -7.30 14.30
CA GLN A 258 -10.04 -6.84 15.28
C GLN A 258 -10.30 -7.40 16.67
N LYS A 259 -11.55 -7.35 17.15
CA LYS A 259 -11.93 -7.92 18.46
C LYS A 259 -11.58 -9.40 18.55
N GLU A 260 -11.85 -10.17 17.50
CA GLU A 260 -11.49 -11.59 17.40
C GLU A 260 -9.97 -11.79 17.49
N ARG A 261 -9.16 -11.01 16.75
CA ARG A 261 -7.70 -11.07 16.80
C ARG A 261 -7.15 -10.76 18.20
N SER A 262 -7.68 -9.73 18.86
CA SER A 262 -7.29 -9.37 20.23
C SER A 262 -7.69 -10.45 21.26
N ALA A 263 -8.84 -11.09 21.07
CA ALA A 263 -9.28 -12.21 21.92
C ALA A 263 -8.38 -13.44 21.75
N ILE A 264 -7.95 -13.76 20.53
CA ILE A 264 -7.01 -14.86 20.25
C ILE A 264 -5.64 -14.55 20.86
N GLY A 265 -5.12 -13.33 20.69
CA GLY A 265 -3.84 -12.90 21.27
C GLY A 265 -3.82 -12.99 22.80
N SER A 266 -4.87 -12.52 23.47
CA SER A 266 -4.99 -12.56 24.93
C SER A 266 -5.13 -13.98 25.49
N ASN A 267 -5.84 -14.88 24.80
CA ASN A 267 -5.93 -16.30 25.18
C ASN A 267 -4.62 -17.06 24.98
N THR A 268 -3.81 -16.67 23.98
CA THR A 268 -2.50 -17.27 23.70
C THR A 268 -1.45 -16.79 24.72
N GLY A 269 -1.45 -15.50 25.07
CA GLY A 269 -0.61 -14.94 26.14
C GLY A 269 -0.85 -15.58 27.51
N LYS A 270 -2.12 -15.76 27.89
CA LYS A 270 -2.51 -16.44 29.14
C LYS A 270 -2.11 -17.92 29.20
N LYS A 271 -2.01 -18.61 28.06
CA LYS A 271 -1.51 -20.00 28.01
C LYS A 271 0.01 -20.07 28.17
N ILE A 272 0.75 -19.12 27.59
CA ILE A 272 2.21 -19.05 27.73
C ILE A 272 2.62 -18.69 29.16
N GLU A 273 1.89 -17.78 29.83
CA GLU A 273 2.11 -17.46 31.25
C GLU A 273 1.82 -18.63 32.19
N LYS A 274 0.89 -19.52 31.83
CA LYS A 274 0.60 -20.76 32.60
C LYS A 274 1.58 -21.90 32.33
N MET A 275 2.46 -21.76 31.34
CA MET A 275 3.49 -22.73 30.99
C MET A 275 4.89 -22.31 31.44
N LYS A 276 5.01 -21.15 32.09
CA LYS A 276 6.20 -20.69 32.83
C LYS A 276 5.97 -20.90 34.32
#